data_AF-A0A357F6D8-F1
#
_entry.id   AF-A0A357F6D8-F1
#
_cell.length_a   1.000
_cell.length_b   1.000
_cell.length_c   1.000
_cell.angle_alpha   90.00
_cell.angle_beta   90.00
_cell.angle_gamma   90.00
#
_symmetry.space_group_name_H-M   'P 1'
#
loop_
_entity.id
_entity.type
_entity.pdbx_description
1 polymer ?
#
loop_
_entity_poly.entity_id
_entity_poly.type
_entity_poly.pdbx_seq_one_letter_code
_entity_poly.pdbx_strand_id
1 'polypeptide(L)'
;MKLKYTRNHTSFSGAVLLAGILGILSSVTACKTVDIKDKADLLPYMLKPVAFLTVKSPKNLETVWPGLMELIEQRLRGLPALGKVTGIKERKLKFANNPKLRSQFRTYLSTLSLTGISDKELAWKLEKEFESPYFLLLDFASFPCTKDCSSNEQWVIRLKLIEAHSG
;
A
#
# COMPACT_ATOMS: atom_id res chain seq x y z
N MET A 1 43.52 2.06 52.00
CA MET A 1 43.72 3.26 51.16
C MET A 1 42.47 3.43 50.29
N LYS A 2 41.73 4.54 50.44
CA LYS A 2 40.42 4.75 49.80
C LYS A 2 40.57 5.09 48.31
N LEU A 3 39.87 4.38 47.43
CA LEU A 3 39.70 4.75 46.02
C LEU A 3 38.97 6.09 45.90
N LYS A 4 39.57 7.07 45.22
CA LYS A 4 38.87 8.25 44.69
C LYS A 4 38.76 8.08 43.18
N TYR A 5 37.58 7.66 42.72
CA TYR A 5 37.19 7.79 41.32
C TYR A 5 36.24 8.98 41.21
N THR A 6 36.77 10.14 40.82
CA THR A 6 35.98 11.32 40.47
C THR A 6 35.36 11.09 39.09
N ARG A 7 34.09 10.67 39.08
CA ARG A 7 33.27 10.64 37.87
C ARG A 7 32.71 12.05 37.63
N ASN A 8 33.34 12.79 36.72
CA ASN A 8 32.75 14.03 36.21
C ASN A 8 31.48 13.68 35.43
N HIS A 9 30.32 13.81 36.07
CA HIS A 9 29.06 13.87 35.34
C HIS A 9 29.00 15.22 34.64
N THR A 10 29.26 15.23 33.32
CA THR A 10 28.87 16.36 32.48
C THR A 10 27.36 16.49 32.58
N SER A 11 26.92 17.63 33.11
CA SER A 11 25.51 17.95 33.27
C SER A 11 24.85 17.85 31.89
N PHE A 12 23.93 16.89 31.73
CA PHE A 12 23.14 16.75 30.52
C PHE A 12 22.18 17.95 30.47
N SER A 13 22.67 19.05 29.90
CA SER A 13 21.95 20.32 29.87
C SER A 13 20.62 20.13 29.15
N GLY A 14 19.52 20.56 29.78
CA GLY A 14 18.18 20.50 29.18
C GLY A 14 18.12 21.16 27.79
N ALA A 15 19.03 22.10 27.50
CA ALA A 15 19.19 22.70 26.18
C ALA A 15 19.64 21.71 25.09
N VAL A 16 20.49 20.74 25.41
CA VAL A 16 20.94 19.70 24.47
C VAL A 16 19.81 18.72 24.17
N LEU A 17 19.00 18.40 25.18
CA LEU A 17 17.83 17.54 25.06
C LEU A 17 16.73 18.23 24.22
N LEU A 18 16.47 19.52 24.46
CA LEU A 18 15.56 20.34 23.66
C LEU A 18 16.03 20.50 22.21
N ALA A 19 17.32 20.75 21.99
CA ALA A 19 17.89 20.83 20.64
C ALA A 19 17.79 19.50 19.89
N GLY A 20 17.97 18.37 20.59
CA GLY A 20 17.76 17.04 20.05
C GLY A 20 16.29 16.79 19.65
N ILE A 21 15.34 17.14 20.52
CA ILE A 21 13.90 17.02 20.25
C ILE A 21 13.49 17.91 19.06
N LEU A 22 13.93 19.17 19.03
CA LEU A 22 13.67 20.10 17.91
C LEU A 22 14.29 19.61 16.60
N GLY A 23 15.50 19.07 16.65
CA GLY A 23 16.16 18.44 15.50
C GLY A 23 15.37 17.24 14.96
N ILE A 24 14.86 16.38 15.85
CA ILE A 24 13.98 15.27 15.47
C ILE A 24 12.68 15.79 14.87
N LEU A 25 11.99 16.74 15.52
CA LEU A 25 10.75 17.32 14.98
C LEU A 25 10.93 17.98 13.60
N SER A 26 12.06 18.66 13.37
CA SER A 26 12.38 19.27 12.06
C SER A 26 12.72 18.26 10.95
N SER A 27 13.09 17.03 11.30
CA SER A 27 13.32 15.97 10.32
C SER A 27 12.04 15.18 9.99
N VAL A 28 10.99 15.27 10.81
CA VAL A 28 9.68 14.64 10.51
C VAL A 28 8.83 15.46 9.53
N THR A 29 9.11 16.75 9.35
CA THR A 29 8.34 17.63 8.43
C THR A 29 8.58 17.33 6.93
N ALA A 30 9.48 16.40 6.60
CA ALA A 30 9.83 16.05 5.22
C ALA A 30 8.80 15.15 4.50
N CYS A 31 7.84 14.55 5.22
CA CYS A 31 6.82 13.70 4.62
C CYS A 31 5.49 14.45 4.51
N LYS A 32 5.30 15.22 3.43
CA LYS A 32 4.05 15.91 3.15
C LYS A 32 3.07 14.93 2.50
N THR A 33 2.11 14.40 3.27
CA THR A 33 1.02 13.60 2.72
C THR A 33 -0.07 14.53 2.17
N VAL A 34 -0.42 14.36 0.90
CA VAL A 34 -1.53 15.07 0.26
C VAL A 34 -2.59 14.04 -0.08
N ASP A 35 -3.73 14.13 0.59
CA ASP A 35 -4.89 13.27 0.32
C ASP A 35 -5.84 13.99 -0.65
N ILE A 36 -5.82 13.58 -1.91
CA ILE A 36 -6.73 14.08 -2.94
C ILE A 36 -7.96 13.18 -2.94
N LYS A 37 -9.01 13.59 -2.22
CA LYS A 37 -10.31 12.90 -2.22
C LYS A 37 -11.19 13.45 -3.32
N ASP A 38 -11.09 12.88 -4.51
CA ASP A 38 -12.17 13.00 -5.49
C ASP A 38 -13.30 12.07 -5.02
N LYS A 39 -14.42 12.64 -4.53
CA LYS A 39 -15.53 11.86 -3.96
C LYS A 39 -16.41 11.32 -5.09
N ALA A 40 -16.00 10.20 -5.68
CA ALA A 40 -16.92 9.38 -6.46
C ALA A 40 -18.06 8.86 -5.57
N ASP A 41 -19.29 8.79 -6.10
CA ASP A 41 -20.41 8.16 -5.39
C ASP A 41 -20.17 6.65 -5.31
N LEU A 42 -19.89 6.16 -4.10
CA LEU A 42 -19.60 4.76 -3.83
C LEU A 42 -20.86 3.96 -3.43
N LEU A 43 -22.02 4.61 -3.29
CA LEU A 43 -23.26 3.95 -2.88
C LEU A 43 -23.63 2.73 -3.75
N PRO A 44 -23.49 2.76 -5.10
CA PRO A 44 -23.83 1.60 -5.94
C PRO A 44 -22.94 0.37 -5.68
N TYR A 45 -21.75 0.58 -5.13
CA TYR A 45 -20.71 -0.43 -4.97
C TYR A 45 -20.61 -0.95 -3.52
N MET A 46 -21.41 -0.39 -2.61
CA MET A 46 -21.41 -0.80 -1.20
C MET A 46 -21.82 -2.26 -1.02
N LEU A 47 -21.17 -2.92 -0.05
CA LEU A 47 -21.43 -4.30 0.36
C LEU A 47 -21.22 -5.35 -0.75
N LYS A 48 -20.72 -4.95 -1.91
CA LYS A 48 -20.40 -5.88 -3.00
C LYS A 48 -19.12 -6.65 -2.68
N PRO A 49 -18.99 -7.93 -3.08
CA PRO A 49 -17.76 -8.69 -2.95
C PRO A 49 -16.63 -8.04 -3.74
N VAL A 50 -15.45 -7.92 -3.15
CA VAL A 50 -14.26 -7.31 -3.76
C VAL A 50 -13.07 -8.27 -3.70
N ALA A 51 -12.28 -8.35 -4.76
CA ALA A 51 -10.98 -9.02 -4.72
C ALA A 51 -9.88 -8.01 -4.49
N PHE A 52 -9.09 -8.19 -3.43
CA PHE A 52 -7.99 -7.29 -3.11
C PHE A 52 -6.78 -7.63 -3.97
N LEU A 53 -6.38 -6.71 -4.85
CA LEU A 53 -5.25 -6.84 -5.75
C LEU A 53 -4.11 -5.91 -5.31
N THR A 54 -2.88 -6.37 -5.49
CA THR A 54 -1.68 -5.62 -5.11
C THR A 54 -0.70 -5.67 -6.27
N VAL A 55 -0.05 -4.55 -6.58
CA VAL A 55 1.08 -4.54 -7.50
C VAL A 55 2.27 -5.32 -6.92
N LYS A 56 3.27 -5.58 -7.77
CA LYS A 56 4.56 -6.11 -7.32
C LYS A 56 5.17 -5.13 -6.30
N SER A 57 5.87 -5.65 -5.29
CA SER A 57 6.60 -4.80 -4.35
C SER A 57 7.45 -3.78 -5.10
N PRO A 58 7.37 -2.50 -4.72
CA PRO A 58 8.32 -1.49 -5.16
C PRO A 58 9.73 -1.87 -4.72
N LYS A 59 10.73 -1.35 -5.44
CA LYS A 59 12.13 -1.47 -5.05
C LYS A 59 12.33 -0.84 -3.67
N ASN A 60 13.19 -1.44 -2.86
CA ASN A 60 13.52 -1.02 -1.49
C ASN A 60 12.42 -1.26 -0.45
N LEU A 61 11.27 -1.82 -0.83
CA LEU A 61 10.16 -2.16 0.08
C LEU A 61 9.89 -3.66 0.15
N GLU A 62 10.67 -4.50 -0.52
CA GLU A 62 10.42 -5.95 -0.65
C GLU A 62 10.30 -6.67 0.69
N THR A 63 11.04 -6.24 1.70
CA THR A 63 11.04 -6.84 3.04
C THR A 63 9.80 -6.48 3.85
N VAL A 64 9.27 -5.27 3.68
CA VAL A 64 8.12 -4.75 4.44
C VAL A 64 6.80 -4.91 3.70
N TRP A 65 6.84 -5.07 2.37
CA TRP A 65 5.66 -5.11 1.51
C TRP A 65 4.65 -6.20 1.90
N PRO A 66 5.06 -7.46 2.17
CA PRO A 66 4.10 -8.49 2.54
C PRO A 66 3.30 -8.13 3.81
N GLY A 67 3.98 -7.64 4.85
CA GLY A 67 3.33 -7.23 6.09
C GLY A 67 2.41 -6.01 5.92
N LEU A 68 2.85 -5.04 5.11
CA LEU A 68 2.01 -3.88 4.76
C LEU A 68 0.73 -4.31 4.03
N MET A 69 0.84 -5.21 3.06
CA MET A 69 -0.32 -5.68 2.31
C MET A 69 -1.29 -6.48 3.18
N GLU A 70 -0.79 -7.31 4.11
CA GLU A 70 -1.63 -8.01 5.09
C GLU A 70 -2.38 -7.03 6.00
N LEU A 71 -1.71 -5.98 6.48
CA LEU A 71 -2.34 -4.95 7.32
C LEU A 71 -3.42 -4.18 6.56
N ILE A 72 -3.17 -3.83 5.30
CA ILE A 72 -4.17 -3.17 4.44
C ILE A 72 -5.37 -4.09 4.21
N GLU A 73 -5.13 -5.37 3.89
CA GLU A 73 -6.20 -6.35 3.70
C GLU A 73 -7.07 -6.50 4.96
N GLN A 74 -6.46 -6.57 6.15
CA GLN A 74 -7.19 -6.61 7.42
C GLN A 74 -8.06 -5.36 7.61
N ARG A 75 -7.53 -4.17 7.31
CA ARG A 75 -8.32 -2.93 7.36
C ARG A 75 -9.48 -2.96 6.38
N LEU A 76 -9.26 -3.41 5.14
CA LEU A 76 -10.32 -3.53 4.12
C LEU A 76 -11.44 -4.48 4.58
N ARG A 77 -11.09 -5.64 5.16
CA ARG A 77 -12.06 -6.59 5.73
C ARG A 77 -12.91 -6.00 6.85
N GLY A 78 -12.38 -5.03 7.59
CA GLY A 78 -13.10 -4.34 8.66
C GLY A 78 -13.97 -3.17 8.19
N LEU A 79 -13.95 -2.80 6.91
CA LEU A 79 -14.75 -1.68 6.41
C LEU A 79 -16.21 -2.10 6.19
N PRO A 80 -17.19 -1.44 6.84
CA PRO A 80 -18.61 -1.79 6.70
C PRO A 80 -19.15 -1.47 5.30
N ALA A 81 -18.43 -0.68 4.50
CA ALA A 81 -18.83 -0.35 3.13
C ALA A 81 -18.48 -1.46 2.13
N LEU A 82 -17.64 -2.42 2.48
CA LEU A 82 -17.22 -3.50 1.59
C LEU A 82 -17.95 -4.79 1.92
N GLY A 83 -18.23 -5.60 0.90
CA GLY A 83 -18.70 -6.97 1.09
C GLY A 83 -17.55 -7.91 1.43
N LYS A 84 -17.70 -9.19 1.07
CA LYS A 84 -16.64 -10.19 1.21
C LYS A 84 -15.37 -9.74 0.47
N VAL A 85 -14.24 -9.70 1.18
CA VAL A 85 -12.92 -9.40 0.61
C VAL A 85 -12.19 -10.70 0.30
N THR A 86 -11.98 -10.99 -0.98
CA THR A 86 -11.09 -12.08 -1.43
C THR A 86 -9.65 -11.61 -1.33
N GLY A 87 -8.94 -12.08 -0.30
CA GLY A 87 -7.61 -11.64 0.09
C GLY A 87 -6.44 -12.32 -0.63
N ILE A 88 -5.23 -11.96 -0.22
CA ILE A 88 -3.96 -12.45 -0.79
C ILE A 88 -3.80 -13.94 -0.56
N LYS A 89 -4.15 -14.44 0.64
CA LYS A 89 -4.01 -15.86 0.99
C LYS A 89 -4.97 -16.73 0.17
N GLU A 90 -6.23 -16.31 0.07
CA GLU A 90 -7.26 -16.98 -0.73
C GLU A 90 -6.87 -17.03 -2.22
N ARG A 91 -6.38 -15.91 -2.78
CA ARG A 91 -5.88 -15.88 -4.16
C ARG A 91 -4.68 -16.79 -4.36
N LYS A 92 -3.71 -16.79 -3.44
CA LYS A 92 -2.53 -17.67 -3.51
C LYS A 92 -2.93 -19.15 -3.51
N LEU A 93 -3.93 -19.52 -2.71
CA LEU A 93 -4.47 -20.89 -2.70
C LEU A 93 -5.08 -21.27 -4.06
N LYS A 94 -5.90 -20.38 -4.65
CA LYS A 94 -6.46 -20.59 -6.00
C LYS A 94 -5.35 -20.72 -7.06
N PHE A 95 -4.28 -19.93 -6.96
CA PHE A 95 -3.14 -20.00 -7.87
C PHE A 95 -2.28 -21.26 -7.73
N ALA A 96 -2.18 -21.83 -6.53
CA ALA A 96 -1.41 -23.05 -6.30
C ALA A 96 -1.98 -24.23 -7.11
N ASN A 97 -3.32 -24.28 -7.22
CA ASN A 97 -4.03 -25.35 -7.92
C ASN A 97 -4.29 -25.02 -9.41
N ASN A 98 -4.01 -23.79 -9.85
CA ASN A 98 -4.29 -23.35 -11.22
C ASN A 98 -3.17 -22.44 -11.78
N PRO A 99 -2.10 -23.04 -12.37
CA PRO A 99 -1.00 -22.29 -12.97
C PRO A 99 -1.42 -21.35 -14.10
N LYS A 100 -2.48 -21.71 -14.86
CA LYS A 100 -3.03 -20.88 -15.94
C LYS A 100 -3.65 -19.61 -15.38
N LEU A 101 -4.45 -19.72 -14.31
CA LEU A 101 -5.02 -18.57 -13.60
C LEU A 101 -3.92 -17.65 -13.07
N ARG A 102 -2.85 -18.22 -12.47
CA ARG A 102 -1.71 -17.45 -12.00
C ARG A 102 -1.04 -16.64 -13.13
N SER A 103 -0.90 -17.24 -14.31
CA SER A 103 -0.34 -16.56 -15.49
C SER A 103 -1.26 -15.43 -15.96
N GLN A 104 -2.55 -15.71 -16.13
CA GLN A 104 -3.56 -14.72 -16.53
C GLN A 104 -3.62 -13.53 -15.56
N PHE A 105 -3.57 -13.80 -14.26
CA PHE A 105 -3.52 -12.78 -13.23
C PHE A 105 -2.28 -11.87 -13.35
N ARG A 106 -1.10 -12.46 -13.62
CA ARG A 106 0.13 -11.69 -13.84
C ARG A 106 0.05 -10.83 -15.09
N THR A 107 -0.51 -11.37 -16.17
CA THR A 107 -0.72 -10.61 -17.42
C THR A 107 -1.67 -9.44 -17.17
N TYR A 108 -2.81 -9.69 -16.51
CA TYR A 108 -3.78 -8.65 -16.17
C TYR A 108 -3.16 -7.50 -15.37
N LEU A 109 -2.45 -7.81 -14.27
CA LEU A 109 -1.78 -6.79 -13.47
C LEU A 109 -0.70 -6.04 -14.25
N SER A 110 0.05 -6.72 -15.11
CA SER A 110 1.09 -6.10 -15.94
C SER A 110 0.46 -5.11 -16.92
N THR A 111 -0.59 -5.52 -17.64
CA THR A 111 -1.33 -4.64 -18.56
C THR A 111 -1.87 -3.44 -17.82
N LEU A 112 -2.60 -3.67 -16.72
CA LEU A 112 -3.21 -2.60 -15.93
C LEU A 112 -2.17 -1.62 -15.35
N SER A 113 -1.02 -2.11 -14.91
CA SER A 113 0.06 -1.26 -14.38
C SER A 113 0.78 -0.47 -15.47
N LEU A 114 0.91 -1.01 -16.68
CA LEU A 114 1.65 -0.38 -17.78
C LEU A 114 0.80 0.62 -18.55
N THR A 115 -0.47 0.29 -18.81
CA THR A 115 -1.35 1.10 -19.66
C THR A 115 -2.38 1.90 -18.86
N GLY A 116 -2.61 1.51 -17.60
CA GLY A 116 -3.75 2.02 -16.82
C GLY A 116 -5.10 1.45 -17.26
N ILE A 117 -5.13 0.53 -18.22
CA ILE A 117 -6.35 -0.01 -18.83
C ILE A 117 -6.61 -1.42 -18.29
N SER A 118 -7.84 -1.67 -17.84
CA SER A 118 -8.32 -2.99 -17.47
C SER A 118 -8.59 -3.83 -18.72
N ASP A 119 -7.85 -4.93 -18.90
CA ASP A 119 -8.12 -5.92 -19.94
C ASP A 119 -9.41 -6.68 -19.60
N LYS A 120 -10.49 -6.39 -20.35
CA LYS A 120 -11.84 -6.93 -20.08
C LYS A 120 -11.90 -8.45 -20.12
N GLU A 121 -11.20 -9.08 -21.07
CA GLU A 121 -11.27 -10.54 -21.22
C GLU A 121 -10.58 -11.24 -20.04
N LEU A 122 -9.43 -10.70 -19.61
CA LEU A 122 -8.74 -11.20 -18.42
C LEU A 122 -9.53 -10.87 -17.14
N ALA A 123 -10.09 -9.67 -17.03
CA ALA A 123 -10.91 -9.26 -15.90
C ALA A 123 -12.10 -10.20 -15.68
N TRP A 124 -12.84 -10.54 -16.73
CA TRP A 124 -13.97 -11.49 -16.66
C TRP A 124 -13.56 -12.89 -16.22
N LYS A 125 -12.39 -13.37 -16.67
CA LYS A 125 -11.86 -14.66 -16.23
C LYS A 125 -11.51 -14.63 -14.75
N LEU A 126 -10.88 -13.54 -14.29
CA LEU A 126 -10.51 -13.35 -12.89
C LEU A 126 -11.72 -13.18 -11.98
N GLU A 127 -12.75 -12.47 -12.43
CA GLU A 127 -14.02 -12.33 -11.70
C GLU A 127 -14.64 -13.69 -11.38
N LYS A 128 -14.76 -14.57 -12.39
CA LYS A 128 -15.33 -15.91 -12.22
C LYS A 128 -14.53 -16.73 -11.20
N GLU A 129 -13.21 -16.62 -11.27
CA GLU A 129 -12.31 -17.36 -10.40
C GLU A 129 -12.26 -16.79 -8.98
N PHE A 130 -12.44 -15.49 -8.79
CA PHE A 130 -12.45 -14.84 -7.48
C PHE A 130 -13.84 -14.66 -6.88
N GLU A 131 -14.89 -14.99 -7.64
CA GLU A 131 -16.31 -14.78 -7.31
C GLU A 131 -16.57 -13.33 -6.89
N SER A 132 -15.97 -12.38 -7.62
CA SER A 132 -16.00 -10.97 -7.24
C SER A 132 -16.05 -10.08 -8.48
N PRO A 133 -17.12 -9.27 -8.63
CA PRO A 133 -17.29 -8.38 -9.78
C PRO A 133 -16.41 -7.12 -9.69
N TYR A 134 -15.82 -6.84 -8.53
CA TYR A 134 -15.02 -5.64 -8.30
C TYR A 134 -13.62 -6.00 -7.79
N PHE A 135 -12.62 -5.27 -8.29
CA PHE A 135 -11.25 -5.39 -7.85
C PHE A 135 -10.82 -4.13 -7.12
N LEU A 136 -10.32 -4.29 -5.90
CA LEU A 136 -9.66 -3.22 -5.17
C LEU A 136 -8.16 -3.33 -5.41
N LEU A 137 -7.63 -2.52 -6.32
CA LEU A 137 -6.21 -2.47 -6.60
C LEU A 137 -5.53 -1.44 -5.71
N LEU A 138 -4.58 -1.89 -4.89
CA LEU A 138 -3.57 -1.00 -4.32
C LEU A 138 -2.42 -0.84 -5.32
N ASP A 139 -2.35 0.36 -5.88
CA ASP A 139 -1.34 0.80 -6.84
C ASP A 139 -0.29 1.66 -6.13
N PHE A 140 0.97 1.51 -6.53
CA PHE A 140 2.10 2.23 -5.97
C PHE A 140 3.01 2.69 -7.11
N ALA A 141 3.30 3.98 -7.14
CA ALA A 141 4.25 4.57 -8.06
C ALA A 141 5.28 5.39 -7.29
N SER A 142 6.56 5.25 -7.65
CA SER A 142 7.64 6.12 -7.21
C SER A 142 8.05 7.02 -8.36
N PHE A 143 8.17 8.32 -8.07
CA PHE A 143 8.61 9.34 -9.01
C PHE A 143 9.85 10.04 -8.45
N PRO A 144 10.78 10.48 -9.32
CA PRO A 144 11.87 11.35 -8.89
C PRO A 144 11.27 12.64 -8.33
N CYS A 145 11.83 13.15 -7.23
CA CYS A 145 11.33 14.38 -6.64
C CYS A 145 11.49 15.58 -7.60
N THR A 146 10.45 16.42 -7.63
CA THR A 146 10.51 17.76 -8.22
C THR A 146 11.06 18.76 -7.19
N LYS A 147 11.39 19.98 -7.61
CA LYS A 147 12.15 21.00 -6.84
C LYS A 147 11.60 21.35 -5.43
N ASP A 148 10.39 20.91 -5.09
CA ASP A 148 9.67 21.24 -3.85
C ASP A 148 9.63 20.11 -2.80
N CYS A 149 10.32 18.98 -3.01
CA CYS A 149 10.36 17.88 -2.05
C CYS A 149 11.73 17.73 -1.37
N SER A 150 11.72 17.47 -0.07
CA SER A 150 12.91 17.22 0.77
C SER A 150 13.46 15.78 0.68
N SER A 151 12.83 14.91 -0.11
CA SER A 151 13.22 13.51 -0.34
C SER A 151 13.83 13.35 -1.73
N ASN A 152 14.55 12.26 -1.98
CA ASN A 152 15.01 11.89 -3.33
C ASN A 152 13.87 11.32 -4.19
N GLU A 153 12.83 10.78 -3.55
CA GLU A 153 11.69 10.14 -4.21
C GLU A 153 10.36 10.65 -3.62
N GLN A 154 9.37 10.77 -4.50
CA GLN A 154 7.97 10.97 -4.15
C GLN A 154 7.20 9.69 -4.42
N TRP A 155 6.47 9.20 -3.42
CA TRP A 155 5.62 8.03 -3.56
C TRP A 155 4.16 8.40 -3.67
N VAL A 156 3.46 7.74 -4.58
CA VAL A 156 2.03 7.88 -4.79
C VAL A 156 1.39 6.52 -4.57
N ILE A 157 0.53 6.43 -3.56
CA ILE A 157 -0.26 5.24 -3.24
C ILE A 157 -1.70 5.53 -3.63
N ARG A 158 -2.31 4.64 -4.42
CA ARG A 158 -3.70 4.79 -4.87
C ARG A 158 -4.46 3.51 -4.58
N LEU A 159 -5.66 3.64 -4.04
CA LEU A 159 -6.62 2.56 -3.98
C LEU A 159 -7.65 2.79 -5.08
N LYS A 160 -7.67 1.88 -6.07
CA LYS A 160 -8.61 1.95 -7.20
C LYS A 160 -9.65 0.86 -7.04
N LEU A 161 -10.92 1.23 -7.16
CA LEU A 161 -12.02 0.29 -7.36
C LEU A 161 -12.24 0.14 -8.86
N ILE A 162 -12.14 -1.09 -9.35
CA ILE A 162 -12.22 -1.45 -10.78
C ILE A 162 -13.37 -2.43 -10.91
N GLU A 163 -14.31 -2.16 -11.80
CA GLU A 163 -15.38 -3.11 -12.10
C GLU A 163 -14.92 -4.01 -13.23
N ALA A 164 -15.01 -5.33 -13.06
CA ALA A 164 -14.45 -6.30 -13.99
C ALA A 164 -15.01 -6.15 -15.42
N HIS A 165 -16.24 -5.65 -15.56
CA HIS A 165 -16.92 -5.51 -16.83
C HIS A 165 -16.67 -4.17 -17.55
N SER A 166 -16.57 -3.07 -16.80
CA SER A 166 -16.44 -1.73 -17.37
C SER A 166 -15.00 -1.23 -17.40
N GLY A 167 -14.16 -1.68 -16.46
CA GLY A 167 -12.75 -1.31 -16.32
C GLY A 167 -12.57 -0.14 -15.37
#